data_AF-A0A143G5B0-F1
#
_entry.id   AF-A0A143G5B0-F1
#
_cell.length_a   1.000
_cell.length_b   1.000
_cell.length_c   1.000
_cell.angle_alpha   90.00
_cell.angle_beta   90.00
_cell.angle_gamma   90.00
#
_symmetry.space_group_name_H-M   'P 1'
#
loop_
_entity.id
_entity.type
_entity.pdbx_description
1 polymer ?
#
loop_
_entity_poly.entity_id
_entity_poly.type
_entity_poly.pdbx_seq_one_letter_code
_entity_poly.pdbx_strand_id
1 'polypeptide(L)'
;MAYKPLVGDSKSISVEVQATKEEIFKASKRALALEGYQITSSDLDAGVITTASKDYRIDPSYADCGKVMGIDYLKDKRTKTTVAQNIIMDDNSLNIKSNIQGEYKVGSTTFDVTLTCLSKGLIEADLAEKIKSNLK
;
A
#
# COMPACT_ATOMS: atom_id res chain seq x y z
N MET A 1 21.13 -18.75 -0.02
CA MET A 1 19.93 -18.96 0.84
C MET A 1 18.73 -18.44 0.07
N ALA A 2 17.71 -19.28 -0.13
CA ALA A 2 16.47 -18.86 -0.79
C ALA A 2 15.64 -17.99 0.17
N TYR A 3 15.04 -16.92 -0.34
CA TYR A 3 14.10 -16.09 0.42
C TYR A 3 12.89 -16.93 0.85
N LYS A 4 12.49 -16.77 2.11
CA LYS A 4 11.24 -17.34 2.64
C LYS A 4 10.25 -16.19 2.81
N PRO A 5 9.11 -16.21 2.11
CA PRO A 5 8.05 -15.23 2.32
C PRO A 5 7.63 -15.20 3.79
N LEU A 6 7.30 -14.01 4.28
CA LEU A 6 6.71 -13.86 5.61
C LEU A 6 5.36 -14.58 5.64
N VAL A 7 5.10 -15.29 6.73
CA VAL A 7 3.81 -15.94 6.98
C VAL A 7 3.01 -15.04 7.92
N GLY A 8 1.97 -14.40 7.39
CA GLY A 8 1.10 -13.49 8.11
C GLY A 8 0.22 -12.67 7.17
N ASP A 9 -0.77 -11.97 7.72
CA ASP A 9 -1.66 -11.08 6.96
C ASP A 9 -1.17 -9.64 6.99
N SER A 10 -1.14 -8.99 5.83
CA SER A 10 -0.96 -7.53 5.76
C SER A 10 -2.11 -6.85 6.49
N LYS A 11 -1.78 -5.91 7.39
CA LYS A 11 -2.80 -5.12 8.07
C LYS A 11 -3.54 -4.24 7.06
N SER A 12 -4.85 -4.24 7.14
CA SER A 12 -5.74 -3.22 6.57
C SER A 12 -6.24 -2.31 7.68
N ILE A 13 -6.65 -1.09 7.33
CA ILE A 13 -7.37 -0.20 8.24
C ILE A 13 -8.79 -0.02 7.77
N SER A 14 -9.70 0.01 8.73
CA SER A 14 -11.08 0.43 8.54
C SER A 14 -11.33 1.64 9.42
N VAL A 15 -11.81 2.71 8.83
CA VAL A 15 -12.08 3.98 9.52
C VAL A 15 -13.50 4.44 9.21
N GLU A 16 -14.16 4.96 10.24
CA GLU A 16 -15.41 5.70 10.04
C GLU A 16 -15.12 7.09 9.51
N VAL A 17 -15.99 7.54 8.61
CA VAL A 17 -15.91 8.80 7.88
C VAL A 17 -17.32 9.33 7.74
N GLN A 18 -17.73 10.41 8.41
CA GLN A 18 -19.10 10.94 8.28
C GLN A 18 -19.32 11.60 6.91
N ALA A 19 -19.57 10.79 5.88
CA ALA A 19 -19.77 11.19 4.49
C ALA A 19 -20.45 10.07 3.70
N THR A 20 -21.08 10.45 2.59
CA THR A 20 -21.66 9.50 1.64
C THR A 20 -20.56 8.75 0.87
N LYS A 21 -20.89 7.56 0.36
CA LYS A 21 -19.99 6.78 -0.50
C LYS A 21 -19.45 7.60 -1.68
N GLU A 22 -20.28 8.46 -2.27
CA GLU A 22 -19.93 9.32 -3.40
C GLU A 22 -18.90 10.39 -3.03
N GLU A 23 -19.06 11.02 -1.87
CA GLU A 23 -18.11 11.99 -1.32
C GLU A 23 -16.79 11.32 -0.99
N ILE A 24 -16.83 10.15 -0.35
CA ILE A 24 -15.64 9.34 -0.04
C ILE A 24 -14.93 8.93 -1.33
N PHE A 25 -15.67 8.54 -2.37
CA PHE A 25 -15.12 8.17 -3.67
C PHE A 25 -14.39 9.33 -4.32
N LYS A 26 -15.01 10.51 -4.36
CA LYS A 26 -14.42 11.71 -4.93
C LYS A 26 -13.18 12.17 -4.15
N ALA A 27 -13.24 12.15 -2.82
CA ALA A 27 -12.11 12.47 -1.94
C ALA A 27 -10.97 11.47 -2.10
N SER A 28 -11.28 10.17 -2.23
CA SER A 28 -10.32 9.10 -2.46
C SER A 28 -9.56 9.30 -3.77
N LYS A 29 -10.26 9.59 -4.87
CA LYS A 29 -9.61 9.87 -6.16
C LYS A 29 -8.69 11.08 -6.10
N ARG A 30 -9.10 12.14 -5.41
CA ARG A 30 -8.26 13.35 -5.21
C ARG A 30 -7.02 13.03 -4.40
N ALA A 31 -7.16 12.37 -3.26
CA ALA A 31 -6.04 11.98 -2.41
C ALA A 31 -5.05 11.07 -3.15
N LEU A 32 -5.55 10.05 -3.87
CA LEU A 32 -4.71 9.17 -4.67
C LEU A 32 -3.94 9.92 -5.77
N ALA A 33 -4.59 10.85 -6.46
CA ALA A 33 -3.94 11.66 -7.49
C ALA A 33 -2.85 12.57 -6.91
N LEU A 34 -3.10 13.23 -5.77
CA LEU A 34 -2.11 14.06 -5.07
C LEU A 34 -0.90 13.25 -4.60
N GLU A 35 -1.14 12.00 -4.21
CA GLU A 35 -0.09 11.06 -3.80
C GLU A 35 0.63 10.39 -4.98
N GLY A 36 0.24 10.72 -6.23
CA GLY A 36 0.85 10.16 -7.44
C GLY A 36 0.51 8.68 -7.70
N TYR A 37 -0.59 8.17 -7.14
CA TYR A 37 -1.08 6.83 -7.51
C TYR A 37 -1.85 6.88 -8.83
N GLN A 38 -1.52 5.98 -9.73
CA GLN A 38 -2.31 5.76 -10.94
C GLN A 38 -3.47 4.80 -10.62
N ILE A 39 -4.71 5.26 -10.81
CA ILE A 39 -5.90 4.43 -10.63
C ILE A 39 -6.03 3.48 -11.84
N THR A 40 -6.11 2.18 -11.58
CA THR A 40 -6.28 1.15 -12.61
C THR A 40 -7.74 0.73 -12.77
N SER A 41 -8.48 0.72 -11.67
CA SER A 41 -9.92 0.47 -11.65
C SER A 41 -10.59 1.33 -10.59
N SER A 42 -11.78 1.84 -10.89
CA SER A 42 -12.62 2.53 -9.92
C SER A 42 -14.09 2.29 -10.27
N ASP A 43 -14.84 1.77 -9.31
CA ASP A 43 -16.25 1.43 -9.44
C ASP A 43 -17.00 2.02 -8.24
N LEU A 44 -17.89 2.97 -8.51
CA LEU A 44 -18.65 3.67 -7.47
C LEU A 44 -19.79 2.80 -6.93
N ASP A 45 -20.42 2.00 -7.79
CA ASP A 45 -21.52 1.12 -7.42
C ASP A 45 -21.01 0.05 -6.44
N ALA A 46 -19.92 -0.62 -6.80
CA ALA A 46 -19.24 -1.58 -5.95
C ALA A 46 -18.47 -0.94 -4.77
N GLY A 47 -18.21 0.37 -4.82
CA GLY A 47 -17.47 1.08 -3.78
C GLY A 47 -16.01 0.67 -3.71
N VAL A 48 -15.34 0.49 -4.86
CA VAL A 48 -13.95 0.00 -4.91
C VAL A 48 -13.08 0.91 -5.77
N ILE A 49 -11.86 1.19 -5.30
CA ILE A 49 -10.78 1.79 -6.09
C ILE A 49 -9.52 0.94 -5.94
N THR A 50 -8.92 0.58 -7.06
CA THR A 50 -7.63 -0.12 -7.12
C THR A 50 -6.63 0.73 -7.89
N THR A 51 -5.39 0.75 -7.40
CA THR A 51 -4.29 1.48 -8.05
C THR A 51 -3.23 0.55 -8.60
N ALA A 52 -2.46 1.05 -9.57
CA ALA A 52 -1.23 0.43 -10.00
C ALA A 52 -0.19 0.50 -8.87
N SER A 53 0.74 -0.45 -8.88
CA SER A 53 1.93 -0.38 -8.05
C SER A 53 2.75 0.84 -8.44
N LYS A 54 3.03 1.72 -7.48
CA LYS A 54 3.99 2.82 -7.65
C LYS A 54 5.27 2.52 -6.90
N ASP A 55 6.40 3.01 -7.40
CA ASP A 55 7.65 3.01 -6.66
C ASP A 55 7.49 3.84 -5.38
N TYR A 56 7.83 3.24 -4.24
CA TYR A 56 7.74 3.90 -2.96
C TYR A 56 8.79 3.31 -2.03
N ARG A 57 9.75 4.12 -1.58
CA ARG A 57 10.82 3.67 -0.69
C ARG A 57 10.28 3.56 0.73
N ILE A 58 9.98 2.34 1.17
CA ILE A 58 9.32 2.06 2.44
C ILE A 58 10.35 1.99 3.56
N ASP A 59 10.05 2.65 4.68
CA ASP A 59 10.79 2.46 5.92
C ASP A 59 10.31 1.19 6.65
N PRO A 60 11.20 0.42 7.29
CA PRO A 60 10.83 -0.74 8.12
C PRO A 60 9.74 -0.51 9.18
N SER A 61 9.49 0.74 9.59
CA SER A 61 8.36 1.08 10.48
C SER A 61 7.00 0.88 9.82
N TYR A 62 6.90 0.98 8.49
CA TYR A 62 5.66 0.92 7.72
C TYR A 62 5.31 -0.49 7.21
N ALA A 63 6.32 -1.32 6.92
CA ALA A 63 6.11 -2.70 6.48
C ALA A 63 7.26 -3.61 6.94
N ASP A 64 7.02 -4.92 6.90
CA ASP A 64 8.05 -5.94 7.08
C ASP A 64 8.19 -6.74 5.78
N CYS A 65 9.38 -6.78 5.19
CA CYS A 65 9.69 -7.58 3.99
C CYS A 65 10.60 -8.78 4.31
N GLY A 66 10.94 -8.99 5.58
CA GLY A 66 11.90 -9.97 6.06
C GLY A 66 13.32 -9.43 6.14
N LYS A 67 14.27 -10.33 6.41
CA LYS A 67 15.68 -9.99 6.62
C LYS A 67 16.60 -10.89 5.80
N VAL A 68 17.73 -10.34 5.36
CA VAL A 68 18.86 -11.07 4.76
C VAL A 68 20.09 -10.91 5.65
N MET A 69 20.68 -12.03 6.09
CA MET A 69 21.87 -12.03 6.95
C MET A 69 21.77 -11.11 8.18
N GLY A 70 20.57 -11.01 8.78
CA GLY A 70 20.29 -10.17 9.94
C GLY A 70 19.97 -8.70 9.64
N ILE A 71 20.07 -8.27 8.37
CA ILE A 71 19.73 -6.91 7.91
C ILE A 71 18.33 -6.92 7.29
N ASP A 72 17.51 -5.93 7.62
CA ASP A 72 16.19 -5.73 7.02
C ASP A 72 16.32 -5.41 5.53
N TYR A 73 15.54 -6.11 4.69
CA TYR A 73 15.54 -5.84 3.25
C TYR A 73 15.22 -4.39 2.93
N LEU A 74 14.33 -3.73 3.68
CA LEU A 74 13.96 -2.33 3.47
C LEU A 74 15.09 -1.35 3.79
N LYS A 75 16.07 -1.76 4.61
CA LYS A 75 17.27 -0.96 4.89
C LYS A 75 18.35 -1.12 3.84
N ASP A 76 18.32 -2.21 3.07
CA ASP A 76 19.29 -2.46 2.00
C ASP A 76 19.00 -1.56 0.79
N LYS A 77 20.02 -0.87 0.28
CA LYS A 77 19.90 0.03 -0.88
C LYS A 77 19.57 -0.71 -2.18
N ARG A 78 19.80 -2.02 -2.22
CA ARG A 78 19.50 -2.89 -3.38
C ARG A 78 18.05 -3.34 -3.44
N THR A 79 17.27 -3.07 -2.40
CA THR A 79 15.84 -3.33 -2.38
C THR A 79 15.09 -2.13 -2.95
N LYS A 80 14.29 -2.39 -3.97
CA LYS A 80 13.24 -1.49 -4.42
C LYS A 80 11.91 -1.97 -3.88
N THR A 81 11.02 -1.06 -3.55
CA THR A 81 9.67 -1.41 -3.09
C THR A 81 8.63 -0.68 -3.91
N THR A 82 7.52 -1.38 -4.14
CA THR A 82 6.35 -0.83 -4.79
C THR A 82 5.12 -1.03 -3.92
N VAL A 83 4.18 -0.10 -4.03
CA VAL A 83 2.93 -0.11 -3.27
C VAL A 83 1.77 0.10 -4.22
N ALA A 84 0.81 -0.81 -4.17
CA ALA A 84 -0.53 -0.64 -4.73
C ALA A 84 -1.55 -0.51 -3.59
N GLN A 85 -2.62 0.24 -3.83
CA GLN A 85 -3.68 0.49 -2.87
C GLN A 85 -4.99 -0.12 -3.36
N ASN A 86 -5.70 -0.77 -2.44
CA ASN A 86 -7.09 -1.18 -2.63
C ASN A 86 -7.92 -0.48 -1.57
N ILE A 87 -8.85 0.35 -2.04
CA ILE A 87 -9.79 1.09 -1.21
C ILE A 87 -11.17 0.49 -1.43
N ILE A 88 -11.84 0.14 -0.34
CA ILE A 88 -13.23 -0.28 -0.30
C ILE A 88 -13.98 0.77 0.51
N MET A 89 -15.09 1.27 0.03
CA MET A 89 -15.85 2.34 0.65
C MET A 89 -17.34 2.05 0.62
N ASP A 90 -17.99 2.46 1.70
CA ASP A 90 -19.43 2.42 1.89
C ASP A 90 -19.87 3.74 2.53
N ASP A 91 -21.17 3.93 2.68
CA ASP A 91 -21.70 5.03 3.47
C ASP A 91 -21.12 4.98 4.88
N ASN A 92 -20.53 6.10 5.26
CA ASN A 92 -19.84 6.31 6.52
C ASN A 92 -18.58 5.46 6.78
N SER A 93 -18.11 4.67 5.82
CA SER A 93 -17.02 3.69 6.04
C SER A 93 -15.98 3.69 4.93
N LEU A 94 -14.71 3.61 5.33
CA LEU A 94 -13.56 3.55 4.45
C LEU A 94 -12.60 2.47 4.93
N ASN A 95 -12.33 1.48 4.07
CA ASN A 95 -11.38 0.41 4.29
C ASN A 95 -10.25 0.50 3.26
N ILE A 96 -9.02 0.43 3.72
CA ILE A 96 -7.84 0.55 2.87
C ILE A 96 -6.88 -0.60 3.16
N LYS A 97 -6.41 -1.23 2.09
CA LYS A 97 -5.41 -2.30 2.11
C LYS A 97 -4.31 -2.01 1.11
N SER A 98 -3.06 -1.95 1.57
CA SER A 98 -1.90 -1.89 0.67
C SER A 98 -1.46 -3.30 0.25
N ASN A 99 -1.07 -3.43 -1.01
CA ASN A 99 -0.25 -4.53 -1.50
C ASN A 99 1.17 -4.01 -1.69
N ILE A 100 2.10 -4.53 -0.89
CA ILE A 100 3.47 -4.07 -0.84
C ILE A 100 4.38 -5.19 -1.36
N GLN A 101 5.18 -4.87 -2.37
CA GLN A 101 6.13 -5.80 -2.97
C GLN A 101 7.52 -5.19 -2.96
N GLY A 102 8.52 -6.00 -2.60
CA GLY A 102 9.93 -5.66 -2.74
C GLY A 102 10.58 -6.42 -3.89
N GLU A 103 11.59 -5.83 -4.49
CA GLU A 103 12.50 -6.49 -5.42
C GLU A 103 13.91 -6.25 -4.90
N TYR A 104 14.63 -7.32 -4.56
CA TYR A 104 16.00 -7.25 -4.08
C TYR A 104 16.97 -7.74 -5.16
N LYS A 105 17.86 -6.84 -5.61
CA LYS A 105 18.86 -7.14 -6.63
C LYS A 105 20.15 -7.65 -5.99
N VAL A 106 20.47 -8.92 -6.21
CA VAL A 106 21.67 -9.56 -5.59
C VAL A 106 22.99 -9.15 -6.24
N GLY A 107 22.98 -8.41 -7.35
CA GLY A 107 24.17 -7.94 -8.07
C GLY A 107 24.66 -8.85 -9.20
N SER A 108 24.01 -10.00 -9.44
CA SER A 108 24.14 -10.76 -10.69
C SER A 108 22.88 -10.58 -11.53
N THR A 109 23.03 -10.38 -12.84
CA THR A 109 21.97 -10.11 -13.85
C THR A 109 20.89 -11.20 -14.00
N THR A 110 20.89 -12.21 -13.13
CA THR A 110 20.14 -13.46 -13.31
C THR A 110 19.20 -13.80 -12.15
N PHE A 111 19.23 -13.09 -11.01
CA PHE A 111 18.40 -13.44 -9.85
C PHE A 111 17.92 -12.20 -9.08
N ASP A 112 16.83 -11.60 -9.53
CA ASP A 112 16.06 -10.65 -8.73
C ASP A 112 15.14 -11.46 -7.80
N VAL A 113 15.16 -11.12 -6.50
CA VAL A 113 14.32 -11.79 -5.51
C VAL A 113 13.10 -10.93 -5.24
N THR A 114 11.92 -11.41 -5.62
CA THR A 114 10.65 -10.78 -5.24
C THR A 114 10.37 -11.06 -3.76
N LEU A 115 10.14 -10.00 -3.00
CA LEU A 115 9.82 -10.00 -1.59
C LEU A 115 8.34 -9.67 -1.43
N THR A 116 7.63 -10.46 -0.64
CA THR A 116 6.28 -10.12 -0.21
C THR A 116 6.37 -9.41 1.13
N CYS A 117 5.84 -8.19 1.19
CA CYS A 117 5.94 -7.36 2.38
C CYS A 117 4.58 -7.28 3.08
N LEU A 118 4.60 -7.44 4.40
CA LEU A 118 3.43 -7.31 5.25
C LEU A 118 3.31 -5.86 5.72
N SER A 119 2.18 -5.21 5.41
CA SER A 119 1.90 -3.87 5.89
C SER A 119 1.69 -3.86 7.41
N LYS A 120 2.21 -2.82 8.07
CA LYS A 120 1.96 -2.55 9.51
C LYS A 120 0.75 -1.64 9.74
N GLY A 121 0.08 -1.17 8.69
CA GLY A 121 -1.09 -0.30 8.78
C GLY A 121 -0.78 1.20 8.78
N LEU A 122 0.49 1.62 8.72
CA LEU A 122 0.82 3.05 8.75
C LEU A 122 0.59 3.72 7.39
N ILE A 123 0.89 3.03 6.28
CA ILE A 123 0.71 3.59 4.93
C ILE A 123 -0.77 3.88 4.68
N GLU A 124 -1.62 2.94 5.08
CA GLU A 124 -3.05 3.06 4.86
C GLU A 124 -3.75 3.95 5.90
N ALA A 125 -3.17 4.14 7.09
CA ALA A 125 -3.61 5.19 8.02
C ALA A 125 -3.29 6.60 7.47
N ASP A 126 -2.06 6.82 6.98
CA ASP A 126 -1.66 8.09 6.37
C ASP A 126 -2.55 8.42 5.16
N LEU A 127 -2.88 7.41 4.34
CA LEU A 127 -3.79 7.60 3.21
C LEU A 127 -5.21 7.94 3.67
N ALA A 128 -5.72 7.27 4.71
CA ALA A 128 -7.05 7.54 5.26
C ALA A 128 -7.18 8.99 5.77
N GLU A 129 -6.16 9.54 6.44
CA GLU A 129 -6.15 10.94 6.89
C GLU A 129 -6.17 11.93 5.72
N LYS A 130 -5.45 11.62 4.64
CA LYS A 130 -5.45 12.44 3.41
C LYS A 130 -6.81 12.41 2.74
N ILE A 131 -7.49 11.26 2.71
CA ILE A 131 -8.85 11.14 2.18
C ILE A 131 -9.81 11.97 3.02
N LYS A 132 -9.76 11.83 4.36
CA LYS A 132 -10.58 12.62 5.29
C LYS A 132 -10.39 14.13 5.08
N SER A 133 -9.16 14.57 4.85
CA SER A 133 -8.84 15.98 4.58
C SER A 133 -9.41 16.51 3.26
N ASN A 134 -9.77 15.62 2.32
CA ASN A 134 -10.32 15.94 1.00
C ASN A 134 -11.85 15.88 0.92
N LEU A 135 -12.56 15.56 2.02
CA LEU A 135 -14.03 15.51 2.10
C LEU A 135 -14.69 16.90 2.23
N LYS A 136 -13.96 17.97 1.88
CA LYS A 136 -14.46 19.34 1.93
C LYS A 136 -15.33 19.69 0.73
#